data_AF-A0A5C3NGL0-F1
#
_entry.id   AF-A0A5C3NGL0-F1
#
_cell.length_a   1.000
_cell.length_b   1.000
_cell.length_c   1.000
_cell.angle_alpha   90.00
_cell.angle_beta   90.00
_cell.angle_gamma   90.00
#
_symmetry.space_group_name_H-M   'P 1'
#
loop_
_entity.id
_entity.type
_entity.pdbx_description
1 polymer ?
#
loop_
_entity_poly.entity_id
_entity_poly.type
_entity_poly.pdbx_seq_one_letter_code
_entity_poly.pdbx_strand_id
1 'polypeptide(L)'
;MPLGQPSSAVYIQNVPAGSHSSQPRTPTLVTLHPVALFSILDHYLRRMETQERVIGTLLGVRNDSGEVEVRSSYAVVHKETAELVAVDMEYHRTMYELHHRVHPREVIIGWYSTGSNLDTYSALIQNFYTQETGQHPAIHIALNTGVEEGQQPGVKAYVSSPVGVHPKPENCVFVPVPCEFRFHDAERSGLDLLTSESSSPLSDLETLAESLKTVSSMLDRVLGYVRSVLSGEVKGDPAVGRYLMDTFGADTGELEKGGFRDSLQDTLMVSYLAELVRSQAEVSSRLALVTAS
;
A
#
# COMPACT_ATOMS: atom_id res chain seq x y z
N MET A 1 26.14 56.83 18.67
CA MET A 1 25.09 55.94 19.20
C MET A 1 25.14 54.65 18.40
N PRO A 2 25.58 53.54 19.00
CA PRO A 2 25.91 52.32 18.26
C PRO A 2 24.65 51.56 17.84
N LEU A 3 24.70 51.06 16.60
CA LEU A 3 23.69 50.25 15.94
C LEU A 3 23.43 48.97 16.73
N GLY A 4 22.15 48.66 16.95
CA GLY A 4 21.70 47.48 17.69
C GLY A 4 22.08 46.17 17.00
N GLN A 5 22.26 45.14 17.83
CA GLN A 5 22.49 43.76 17.40
C GLN A 5 21.32 43.24 16.55
N PRO A 6 21.58 42.62 15.38
CA PRO A 6 20.57 41.83 14.69
C PRO A 6 20.43 40.46 15.39
N SER A 7 19.27 40.24 16.03
CA SER A 7 18.89 38.98 16.65
C SER A 7 18.70 37.84 15.62
N SER A 8 19.46 36.77 15.82
CA SER A 8 19.08 35.34 15.68
C SER A 8 18.30 34.92 14.44
N ALA A 9 18.89 35.08 13.25
CA ALA A 9 18.49 34.27 12.10
C ALA A 9 18.98 32.82 12.29
N VAL A 10 18.07 31.86 12.11
CA VAL A 10 18.31 30.42 12.10
C VAL A 10 19.39 30.09 11.07
N TYR A 11 20.61 29.82 11.56
CA TYR A 11 21.70 29.32 10.72
C TYR A 11 21.56 27.80 10.65
N ILE A 12 20.94 27.29 9.59
CA ILE A 12 21.01 25.86 9.25
C ILE A 12 22.44 25.61 8.80
N GLN A 13 23.26 25.14 9.72
CA GLN A 13 24.63 24.74 9.44
C GLN A 13 24.59 23.42 8.67
N ASN A 14 24.72 23.51 7.35
CA ASN A 14 24.95 22.35 6.48
C ASN A 14 26.33 21.78 6.83
N VAL A 15 26.36 20.70 7.62
CA VAL A 15 27.60 20.01 8.00
C VAL A 15 28.23 19.42 6.74
N PRO A 16 29.51 19.70 6.44
CA PRO A 16 30.18 19.12 5.29
C PRO A 16 30.34 17.61 5.47
N ALA A 17 30.19 16.88 4.36
CA ALA A 17 30.35 15.43 4.27
C ALA A 17 31.73 15.00 4.75
N GLY A 18 31.84 14.55 6.01
CA GLY A 18 33.14 14.23 6.60
C GLY A 18 33.11 13.88 8.09
N SER A 19 32.09 13.18 8.57
CA SER A 19 32.18 12.47 9.86
C SER A 19 31.20 11.30 9.88
N HIS A 20 31.74 10.07 9.92
CA HIS A 20 30.96 8.86 10.19
C HIS A 20 30.48 8.87 11.64
N SER A 21 29.40 9.62 11.91
CA SER A 21 28.44 9.24 12.94
C SER A 21 27.30 8.55 12.21
N SER A 22 27.02 7.29 12.53
CA SER A 22 25.87 6.53 12.03
C SER A 22 24.57 7.17 12.54
N GLN A 23 24.23 8.34 12.01
CA GLN A 23 22.92 8.92 12.21
C GLN A 23 21.91 8.07 11.43
N PRO A 24 20.83 7.60 12.07
CA PRO A 24 19.79 6.83 11.40
C PRO A 24 19.27 7.64 10.20
N ARG A 25 19.44 7.10 8.99
CA ARG A 25 18.95 7.74 7.78
C ARG A 25 17.43 7.79 7.86
N THR A 26 16.85 8.99 7.82
CA THR A 26 15.39 9.15 7.74
C THR A 26 14.90 8.53 6.45
N PRO A 27 13.85 7.70 6.48
CA PRO A 27 13.29 7.11 5.28
C PRO A 27 12.79 8.23 4.35
N THR A 28 13.10 8.10 3.06
CA THR A 28 12.72 9.09 2.04
C THR A 28 11.30 8.89 1.53
N LEU A 29 10.81 7.64 1.58
CA LEU A 29 9.50 7.25 1.11
C LEU A 29 8.99 6.04 1.91
N VAL A 30 7.72 6.09 2.33
CA VAL A 30 7.02 4.95 2.92
C VAL A 30 5.98 4.46 1.93
N THR A 31 6.13 3.21 1.49
CA THR A 31 5.14 2.54 0.64
C THR A 31 4.26 1.62 1.47
N LEU A 32 2.96 1.72 1.26
CA LEU A 32 1.95 0.98 2.02
C LEU A 32 1.19 0.02 1.11
N HIS A 33 1.15 -1.24 1.52
CA HIS A 33 0.29 -2.23 0.91
C HIS A 33 -1.15 -2.13 1.45
N PRO A 34 -2.18 -2.29 0.59
CA PRO A 34 -3.58 -2.27 1.01
C PRO A 34 -3.90 -3.31 2.08
N VAL A 35 -3.27 -4.48 2.04
CA VAL A 35 -3.48 -5.55 3.03
C VAL A 35 -3.21 -5.05 4.45
N ALA A 36 -2.11 -4.32 4.66
CA ALA A 36 -1.81 -3.73 5.96
C ALA A 36 -2.88 -2.73 6.40
N LEU A 37 -3.38 -1.90 5.49
CA LEU A 37 -4.46 -0.94 5.78
C LEU A 37 -5.76 -1.63 6.15
N PHE A 38 -6.16 -2.66 5.41
CA PHE A 38 -7.34 -3.45 5.72
C PHE A 38 -7.22 -4.16 7.07
N SER A 39 -6.04 -4.67 7.42
CA SER A 39 -5.80 -5.21 8.76
C SER A 39 -5.98 -4.14 9.85
N ILE A 40 -5.43 -2.94 9.66
CA ILE A 40 -5.61 -1.83 10.62
C ILE A 40 -7.09 -1.46 10.78
N LEU A 41 -7.83 -1.38 9.66
CA LEU A 41 -9.27 -1.10 9.68
C LEU A 41 -10.07 -2.22 10.35
N ASP A 42 -9.76 -3.49 10.08
CA ASP A 42 -10.38 -4.64 10.75
C ASP A 42 -10.12 -4.59 12.26
N HIS A 43 -8.89 -4.27 12.69
CA HIS A 43 -8.59 -4.09 14.11
C HIS A 43 -9.38 -2.93 14.73
N TYR A 44 -9.58 -1.83 13.99
CA TYR A 44 -10.39 -0.70 14.44
C TYR A 44 -11.87 -1.07 14.62
N LEU A 45 -12.41 -1.94 13.75
CA LEU A 45 -13.80 -2.40 13.82
C LEU A 45 -14.04 -3.40 14.96
N ARG A 46 -13.02 -4.19 15.34
CA ARG A 46 -13.10 -5.19 16.41
C ARG A 46 -12.81 -4.65 17.81
N ARG A 47 -12.57 -3.35 17.94
CA ARG A 47 -12.21 -2.74 19.23
C ARG A 47 -13.36 -2.82 20.24
N MET A 48 -13.01 -2.80 21.51
CA MET A 48 -13.99 -2.61 22.57
C MET A 48 -14.56 -1.18 22.51
N GLU A 49 -15.84 -0.99 22.81
CA GLU A 49 -16.48 0.34 22.76
C GLU A 49 -15.79 1.41 23.65
N THR A 50 -15.06 0.97 24.67
CA THR A 50 -14.30 1.83 25.59
C THR A 50 -12.96 2.30 25.05
N GLN A 51 -12.48 1.73 23.94
CA GLN A 51 -11.20 2.10 23.33
C GLN A 51 -11.42 3.04 22.15
N GLU A 52 -10.94 4.27 22.27
CA GLU A 52 -10.99 5.26 21.19
C GLU A 52 -9.89 5.02 20.14
N ARG A 53 -8.74 4.50 20.59
CA ARG A 53 -7.53 4.29 19.79
C ARG A 53 -7.12 2.82 19.77
N VAL A 54 -6.68 2.35 18.60
CA VAL A 54 -6.05 1.05 18.40
C VAL A 54 -4.59 1.27 18.02
N ILE A 55 -3.71 0.53 18.67
CA ILE A 55 -2.26 0.55 18.43
C ILE A 55 -1.84 -0.84 17.95
N GLY A 56 -0.91 -0.87 17.01
CA GLY A 56 -0.27 -2.12 16.65
C GLY A 56 1.07 -1.94 15.96
N THR A 57 1.72 -3.05 15.68
CA THR A 57 3.05 -3.11 15.09
C THR A 57 2.94 -3.20 13.57
N LEU A 58 3.85 -2.51 12.88
CA LEU A 58 4.02 -2.57 11.43
C LEU A 58 5.21 -3.46 11.07
N LEU A 59 5.01 -4.33 10.09
CA LEU A 59 6.03 -5.22 9.55
C LEU A 59 6.21 -5.00 8.05
N GLY A 60 7.42 -5.26 7.60
CA GLY A 60 7.74 -5.22 6.19
C GLY A 60 9.23 -5.22 5.93
N VAL A 61 9.63 -4.64 4.81
CA VAL A 61 11.01 -4.66 4.33
C VAL A 61 11.54 -3.24 4.21
N ARG A 62 12.77 -3.03 4.67
CA ARG A 62 13.53 -1.79 4.47
C ARG A 62 14.53 -2.01 3.35
N ASN A 63 14.55 -1.12 2.36
CA ASN A 63 15.53 -1.13 1.28
C ASN A 63 16.73 -0.23 1.64
N ASP A 64 17.92 -0.59 1.14
CA ASP A 64 19.16 0.18 1.38
C ASP A 64 19.08 1.61 0.80
N SER A 65 18.22 1.83 -0.19
CA SER A 65 17.94 3.13 -0.82
C SER A 65 17.19 4.11 0.09
N GLY A 66 16.71 3.69 1.26
CA GLY A 66 15.93 4.51 2.19
C GLY A 66 14.41 4.47 1.97
N GLU A 67 13.94 3.58 1.10
CA GLU A 67 12.52 3.26 0.93
C GLU A 67 12.10 2.17 1.91
N VAL A 68 10.90 2.33 2.48
CA VAL A 68 10.35 1.38 3.44
C VAL A 68 9.02 0.86 2.95
N GLU A 69 8.93 -0.45 2.75
CA GLU A 69 7.71 -1.13 2.31
C GLU A 69 7.00 -1.77 3.50
N VAL A 70 5.81 -1.27 3.82
CA VAL A 70 4.94 -1.82 4.87
C VAL A 70 3.98 -2.82 4.24
N ARG A 71 4.14 -4.10 4.59
CA ARG A 71 3.40 -5.22 3.97
C ARG A 71 2.31 -5.78 4.88
N SER A 72 2.60 -5.87 6.17
CA SER A 72 1.71 -6.48 7.15
C SER A 72 1.66 -5.67 8.44
N SER A 73 0.64 -5.91 9.24
CA SER A 73 0.48 -5.32 10.55
C SER A 73 -0.31 -6.25 11.47
N TYR A 74 -0.05 -6.18 12.77
CA TYR A 74 -0.86 -6.86 13.78
C TYR A 74 -1.18 -5.90 14.92
N ALA A 75 -2.37 -6.04 15.52
CA ALA A 75 -2.77 -5.26 16.68
C ALA A 75 -2.00 -5.73 17.92
N VAL A 76 -1.68 -4.78 18.81
CA VAL A 76 -1.07 -5.09 20.10
C VAL A 76 -2.03 -4.70 21.20
N VAL A 77 -2.23 -5.62 22.14
CA VAL A 77 -3.05 -5.35 23.32
C VAL A 77 -2.32 -4.33 24.18
N HIS A 78 -2.95 -3.17 24.34
CA HIS A 78 -2.44 -2.09 25.15
C HIS A 78 -3.49 -1.67 26.18
N LYS A 79 -3.01 -1.16 27.32
CA LYS A 79 -3.83 -0.52 28.33
C LYS A 79 -3.36 0.92 28.46
N GLU A 80 -4.23 1.85 28.06
CA GLU A 80 -4.01 3.27 28.20
C GLU A 80 -4.67 3.74 29.51
N THR A 81 -3.87 4.33 30.39
CA THR A 81 -4.31 5.07 31.58
C THR A 81 -3.77 6.49 31.45
N ALA A 82 -4.36 7.45 32.16
CA ALA A 82 -4.03 8.88 32.07
C ALA A 82 -2.55 9.26 32.31
N GLU A 83 -1.71 8.34 32.77
CA GLU A 83 -0.28 8.58 33.00
C GLU A 83 0.64 7.52 32.37
N LEU A 84 0.11 6.36 31.94
CA LEU A 84 0.90 5.20 31.55
C LEU A 84 0.24 4.43 30.41
N VAL A 85 1.03 4.08 29.40
CA VAL A 85 0.66 3.11 28.36
C VAL A 85 1.43 1.82 28.62
N ALA A 86 0.70 0.76 28.95
CA ALA A 86 1.26 -0.57 29.13
C ALA A 86 1.00 -1.42 27.88
N VAL A 87 2.06 -1.96 27.31
CA VAL A 87 2.03 -2.86 26.15
C VAL A 87 2.37 -4.28 26.62
N ASP A 88 1.59 -5.27 26.19
CA ASP A 88 1.87 -6.68 26.47
C ASP A 88 3.05 -7.19 25.63
N MET A 89 4.22 -7.34 26.28
CA MET A 89 5.45 -7.77 25.61
C MET A 89 5.45 -9.26 25.22
N GLU A 90 4.79 -10.09 26.02
CA GLU A 90 4.73 -11.53 25.80
C GLU A 90 3.93 -11.82 24.53
N TYR A 91 2.78 -11.14 24.40
CA TYR A 91 1.96 -11.19 23.20
C TYR A 91 2.72 -10.63 21.99
N HIS A 92 3.38 -9.46 22.14
CA HIS A 92 4.15 -8.84 21.07
C HIS A 92 5.24 -9.77 20.50
N ARG A 93 6.03 -10.42 21.37
CA ARG A 93 7.08 -11.35 20.97
C ARG A 93 6.51 -12.59 20.28
N THR A 94 5.47 -13.20 20.86
CA THR A 94 4.84 -14.39 20.31
C THR A 94 4.29 -14.12 18.90
N MET A 95 3.60 -12.98 18.71
CA MET A 95 3.08 -12.59 17.41
C MET A 95 4.20 -12.29 16.40
N TYR A 96 5.26 -11.62 16.82
CA TYR A 96 6.41 -11.37 15.96
C TYR A 96 7.06 -12.69 15.51
N GLU A 97 7.26 -13.66 16.41
CA GLU A 97 7.81 -14.98 16.06
C GLU A 97 6.92 -15.73 15.06
N LEU A 98 5.60 -15.69 15.23
CA LEU A 98 4.65 -16.30 14.29
C LEU A 98 4.73 -15.64 12.90
N HIS A 99 4.74 -14.32 12.84
CA HIS A 99 4.89 -13.59 11.58
C HIS A 99 6.23 -13.86 10.90
N HIS A 100 7.32 -13.88 11.67
CA HIS A 100 8.66 -14.14 11.14
C HIS A 100 8.80 -15.59 10.62
N ARG A 101 8.07 -16.55 11.21
CA ARG A 101 8.02 -17.94 10.72
C ARG A 101 7.33 -18.06 9.37
N VAL A 102 6.33 -17.22 9.09
CA VAL A 102 5.63 -17.20 7.80
C VAL A 102 6.43 -16.38 6.78
N HIS A 103 6.91 -15.20 7.18
CA HIS A 103 7.66 -14.26 6.35
C HIS A 103 8.99 -13.86 7.00
N PRO A 104 10.08 -14.62 6.78
CA PRO A 104 11.37 -14.36 7.44
C PRO A 104 12.08 -13.09 6.94
N ARG A 105 11.61 -12.49 5.83
CA ARG A 105 12.15 -11.23 5.31
C ARG A 105 11.53 -10.00 5.98
N GLU A 106 10.42 -10.17 6.68
CA GLU A 106 9.73 -9.07 7.33
C GLU A 106 10.35 -8.81 8.70
N VAL A 107 10.64 -7.54 8.94
CA VAL A 107 11.16 -7.02 10.22
C VAL A 107 10.21 -5.98 10.77
N ILE A 108 10.33 -5.68 12.06
CA ILE A 108 9.59 -4.60 12.69
C ILE A 108 10.07 -3.27 12.09
N ILE A 109 9.15 -2.53 11.50
CA ILE A 109 9.41 -1.22 10.90
C ILE A 109 9.00 -0.09 11.85
N GLY A 110 7.99 -0.34 12.67
CA GLY A 110 7.46 0.66 13.58
C GLY A 110 6.06 0.28 14.02
N TRP A 111 5.18 1.27 14.15
CA TRP A 111 3.85 1.08 14.70
C TRP A 111 2.82 1.96 14.01
N TYR A 112 1.57 1.55 14.11
CA TYR A 112 0.45 2.34 13.63
C TYR A 112 -0.47 2.71 14.78
N SER A 113 -1.25 3.75 14.56
CA SER A 113 -2.33 4.12 15.44
C SER A 113 -3.54 4.61 14.66
N THR A 114 -4.72 4.31 15.15
CA THR A 114 -5.97 4.88 14.62
C THR A 114 -6.28 6.22 15.29
N GLY A 115 -6.74 7.21 14.53
CA GLY A 115 -7.10 8.54 15.05
C GLY A 115 -6.12 9.64 14.61
N SER A 116 -6.58 10.89 14.72
CA SER A 116 -5.88 12.08 14.25
C SER A 116 -5.02 12.77 15.32
N ASN A 117 -5.22 12.44 16.60
CA ASN A 117 -4.55 13.08 17.72
C ASN A 117 -3.18 12.45 18.00
N LEU A 118 -2.13 13.26 17.84
CA LEU A 118 -0.78 12.92 18.29
C LEU A 118 -0.64 13.35 19.74
N ASP A 119 -0.95 12.45 20.67
CA ASP A 119 -0.80 12.74 22.10
C ASP A 119 0.63 12.57 22.59
N THR A 120 0.92 13.12 23.77
CA THR A 120 2.21 12.97 24.49
C THR A 120 2.61 11.49 24.64
N TYR A 121 1.63 10.59 24.78
CA TYR A 121 1.86 9.14 24.86
C TYR A 121 2.48 8.57 23.58
N SER A 122 2.24 9.19 22.42
CA SER A 122 2.81 8.76 21.15
C SER A 122 4.33 8.84 21.18
N ALA A 123 4.93 9.79 21.91
CA ALA A 123 6.38 9.89 22.07
C ALA A 123 6.95 8.71 22.89
N LEU A 124 6.24 8.26 23.93
CA LEU A 124 6.65 7.10 24.73
C LEU A 124 6.61 5.81 23.92
N ILE A 125 5.53 5.58 23.18
CA ILE A 125 5.37 4.42 22.29
C ILE A 125 6.45 4.44 21.20
N GLN A 126 6.69 5.61 20.60
CA GLN A 126 7.71 5.78 19.59
C GLN A 126 9.11 5.44 20.10
N ASN A 127 9.46 5.83 21.34
CA ASN A 127 10.73 5.46 21.94
C ASN A 127 10.84 3.94 22.16
N PHE A 128 9.76 3.30 22.63
CA PHE A 128 9.71 1.84 22.77
C PHE A 128 10.02 1.14 21.43
N TYR A 129 9.31 1.50 20.34
CA TYR A 129 9.55 0.89 19.03
C TYR A 129 10.89 1.29 18.40
N THR A 130 11.45 2.45 18.76
CA THR A 130 12.79 2.84 18.32
C THR A 130 13.86 1.91 18.92
N GLN A 131 13.67 1.44 20.16
CA GLN A 131 14.54 0.45 20.77
C GLN A 131 14.42 -0.91 20.07
N GLU A 132 13.21 -1.34 19.73
CA GLU A 132 12.95 -2.61 19.01
C GLU A 132 13.50 -2.60 17.58
N THR A 133 13.49 -1.44 16.91
CA THR A 133 13.95 -1.31 15.51
C THR A 133 15.48 -1.12 15.40
N GLY A 134 16.17 -1.00 16.53
CA GLY A 134 17.64 -0.94 16.61
C GLY A 134 18.23 0.30 15.93
N GLN A 135 18.94 0.08 14.81
CA GLN A 135 19.74 1.12 14.14
C GLN A 135 18.92 2.07 13.25
N HIS A 136 17.67 1.72 12.95
CA HIS A 136 16.84 2.51 12.05
C HIS A 136 15.66 3.16 12.80
N PRO A 137 15.21 4.36 12.38
CA PRO A 137 14.15 5.06 13.08
C PRO A 137 12.82 4.33 12.85
N ALA A 138 12.02 4.19 13.90
CA ALA A 138 10.68 3.62 13.82
C ALA A 138 9.74 4.56 13.05
N ILE A 139 8.90 4.00 12.17
CA ILE A 139 7.88 4.76 11.45
C ILE A 139 6.56 4.66 12.21
N HIS A 140 5.91 5.81 12.38
CA HIS A 140 4.56 5.90 12.94
C HIS A 140 3.56 6.16 11.82
N ILE A 141 2.55 5.31 11.68
CA ILE A 141 1.45 5.52 10.71
C ILE A 141 0.17 5.86 11.46
N ALA A 142 -0.32 7.08 11.26
CA ALA A 142 -1.63 7.49 11.74
C ALA A 142 -2.68 7.25 10.64
N LEU A 143 -3.60 6.34 10.91
CA LEU A 143 -4.77 6.11 10.06
C LEU A 143 -5.96 6.86 10.63
N ASN A 144 -6.47 7.82 9.86
CA ASN A 144 -7.75 8.43 10.16
C ASN A 144 -8.87 7.64 9.48
N THR A 145 -9.81 7.13 10.28
CA THR A 145 -10.95 6.33 9.82
C THR A 145 -12.10 7.21 9.30
N GLY A 146 -12.06 8.53 9.54
CA GLY A 146 -13.10 9.47 9.06
C GLY A 146 -14.48 9.23 9.67
N VAL A 147 -14.56 8.47 10.76
CA VAL A 147 -15.81 8.18 11.49
C VAL A 147 -16.24 9.37 12.36
N GLU A 148 -15.30 10.23 12.75
CA GLU A 148 -15.57 11.45 13.51
C GLU A 148 -15.99 12.60 12.59
N GLU A 149 -17.05 13.32 12.97
CA GLU A 149 -17.60 14.44 12.19
C GLU A 149 -16.52 15.49 11.88
N GLY A 150 -16.28 15.73 10.57
CA GLY A 150 -15.37 16.77 10.09
C GLY A 150 -13.93 16.31 9.78
N GLN A 151 -13.58 15.05 10.01
CA GLN A 151 -12.27 14.51 9.66
C GLN A 151 -12.29 13.70 8.35
N GLN A 152 -11.41 14.06 7.40
CA GLN A 152 -11.26 13.28 6.17
C GLN A 152 -10.50 11.98 6.45
N PRO A 153 -10.94 10.85 5.86
CA PRO A 153 -10.18 9.60 5.93
C PRO A 153 -8.84 9.81 5.24
N GLY A 154 -7.76 9.35 5.86
CA GLY A 154 -6.42 9.60 5.34
C GLY A 154 -5.34 8.89 6.11
N VAL A 155 -4.26 8.56 5.41
CA VAL A 155 -3.06 7.95 5.99
C VAL A 155 -1.97 9.00 6.07
N LYS A 156 -1.35 9.13 7.22
CA LYS A 156 -0.18 10.00 7.43
C LYS A 156 0.92 9.18 8.07
N ALA A 157 2.13 9.20 7.51
CA ALA A 157 3.31 8.64 8.16
C ALA A 157 4.15 9.74 8.78
N TYR A 158 4.71 9.43 9.93
CA TYR A 158 5.60 10.27 10.70
C TYR A 158 6.84 9.49 11.11
N VAL A 159 7.94 10.22 11.29
CA VAL A 159 9.18 9.71 11.85
C VAL A 159 9.56 10.56 13.06
N SER A 160 10.12 9.93 14.08
CA SER A 160 10.64 10.65 15.24
C SER A 160 11.92 11.41 14.92
N SER A 161 11.96 12.66 15.37
CA SER A 161 13.18 13.43 15.53
C SER A 161 13.33 13.83 17.00
N PRO A 162 14.42 13.42 17.68
CA PRO A 162 14.64 13.82 19.07
C PRO A 162 14.85 15.34 19.14
N VAL A 163 14.17 16.00 20.06
CA VAL A 163 14.27 17.46 20.23
C VAL A 163 14.85 17.82 21.59
N GLY A 164 15.84 18.70 21.56
CA GLY A 164 16.48 19.26 22.75
C GLY A 164 17.97 18.92 22.89
N VAL A 165 18.65 19.70 23.73
CA VAL A 165 20.09 19.54 24.03
C VAL A 165 20.37 18.29 24.87
N HIS A 166 19.34 17.79 25.56
CA HIS A 166 19.33 16.51 26.27
C HIS A 166 18.18 15.66 25.72
N PRO A 167 18.45 14.58 24.97
CA PRO A 167 17.42 13.72 24.43
C PRO A 167 16.75 12.97 25.58
N LYS A 168 15.57 13.45 25.99
CA LYS A 168 14.70 12.73 26.91
C LYS A 168 13.71 11.89 26.10
N PRO A 169 13.29 10.73 26.61
CA PRO A 169 12.37 9.82 25.92
C PRO A 169 10.97 10.44 25.67
N GLU A 170 10.62 11.45 26.46
CA GLU A 170 9.37 12.23 26.37
C GLU A 170 9.42 13.34 25.30
N ASN A 171 10.61 13.73 24.82
CA ASN A 171 10.79 14.88 23.94
C ASN A 171 11.11 14.45 22.50
N CYS A 172 10.07 14.14 21.73
CA CYS A 172 10.16 13.77 20.33
C CYS A 172 9.20 14.63 19.49
N VAL A 173 9.68 15.11 18.34
CA VAL A 173 8.84 15.74 17.32
C VAL A 173 8.61 14.76 16.18
N PHE A 174 7.35 14.67 15.74
CA PHE A 174 6.93 13.87 14.61
C PHE A 174 7.08 14.68 13.32
N VAL A 175 8.00 14.24 12.44
CA VAL A 175 8.22 14.84 11.13
C VAL A 175 7.43 14.03 10.10
N PRO A 176 6.56 14.66 9.28
CA PRO A 176 5.79 13.94 8.27
C PRO A 176 6.69 13.41 7.16
N VAL A 177 6.40 12.19 6.70
CA VAL A 177 7.11 11.51 5.60
C VAL A 177 6.13 11.23 4.46
N PRO A 178 6.53 11.40 3.19
CA PRO A 178 5.66 11.09 2.06
C PRO A 178 5.28 9.60 2.07
N CYS A 179 3.98 9.37 1.82
CA CYS A 179 3.38 8.04 1.78
C CYS A 179 2.86 7.77 0.38
N GLU A 180 3.16 6.60 -0.16
CA GLU A 180 2.60 6.12 -1.42
C GLU A 180 1.94 4.76 -1.22
N PHE A 181 0.85 4.52 -1.95
CA PHE A 181 0.23 3.20 -1.96
C PHE A 181 0.84 2.36 -3.07
N ARG A 182 1.34 1.18 -2.72
CA ARG A 182 1.88 0.22 -3.66
C ARG A 182 1.03 -1.04 -3.59
N PHE A 183 0.61 -1.50 -4.77
CA PHE A 183 -0.20 -2.70 -4.90
C PHE A 183 0.68 -3.84 -5.40
N HIS A 184 0.48 -5.04 -4.86
CA HIS A 184 0.94 -6.25 -5.54
C HIS A 184 -0.04 -6.61 -6.67
N ASP A 185 0.43 -7.26 -7.74
CA ASP A 185 -0.44 -7.59 -8.87
C ASP A 185 -1.61 -8.49 -8.46
N ALA A 186 -1.38 -9.41 -7.52
CA ALA A 186 -2.45 -10.26 -6.96
C ALA A 186 -3.45 -9.48 -6.08
N GLU A 187 -3.01 -8.41 -5.42
CA GLU A 187 -3.88 -7.55 -4.59
C GLU A 187 -4.75 -6.64 -5.47
N ARG A 188 -4.23 -6.23 -6.62
CA ARG A 188 -4.91 -5.30 -7.53
C ARG A 188 -6.24 -5.85 -8.02
N SER A 189 -6.29 -7.11 -8.48
CA SER A 189 -7.54 -7.71 -8.96
C SER A 189 -8.60 -7.82 -7.87
N GLY A 190 -8.18 -8.14 -6.63
CA GLY A 190 -9.09 -8.18 -5.49
C GLY A 190 -9.59 -6.79 -5.09
N LEU A 191 -8.70 -5.79 -5.13
CA LEU A 191 -9.08 -4.41 -4.84
C LEU A 191 -10.04 -3.85 -5.90
N ASP A 192 -9.79 -4.14 -7.18
CA ASP A 192 -10.64 -3.69 -8.30
C ASP A 192 -12.08 -4.21 -8.12
N LEU A 193 -12.22 -5.50 -7.75
CA LEU A 193 -13.52 -6.09 -7.43
C LEU A 193 -14.19 -5.45 -6.21
N LEU A 194 -13.44 -5.10 -5.16
CA LEU A 194 -13.97 -4.42 -3.97
C LEU A 194 -14.38 -2.98 -4.25
N THR A 195 -13.73 -2.32 -5.21
CA THR A 195 -14.08 -0.96 -5.65
C THR A 195 -15.21 -0.94 -6.68
N SER A 196 -15.43 -2.05 -7.39
CA SER A 196 -16.55 -2.21 -8.29
C SER A 196 -17.86 -2.33 -7.50
N GLU A 197 -18.93 -1.75 -8.04
CA GLU A 197 -20.26 -1.81 -7.44
C GLU A 197 -20.87 -3.24 -7.46
N SER A 198 -20.31 -4.15 -8.27
CA SER A 198 -20.73 -5.55 -8.34
C SER A 198 -19.93 -6.42 -7.37
N SER A 199 -20.56 -6.84 -6.27
CA SER A 199 -19.96 -7.70 -5.24
C SER A 199 -19.86 -9.19 -5.63
N SER A 200 -20.22 -9.56 -6.87
CA SER A 200 -20.16 -10.94 -7.36
C SER A 200 -18.93 -11.13 -8.24
N PRO A 201 -18.23 -12.28 -8.16
CA PRO A 201 -17.17 -12.59 -9.11
C PRO A 201 -17.76 -12.54 -10.52
N LEU A 202 -17.33 -11.57 -11.31
CA LEU A 202 -17.73 -11.43 -12.70
C LEU A 202 -17.19 -12.62 -13.48
N SER A 203 -17.92 -13.05 -14.50
CA SER A 203 -17.35 -13.99 -15.47
C SER A 203 -16.20 -13.31 -16.23
N ASP A 204 -15.24 -14.12 -16.69
CA ASP A 204 -14.12 -13.61 -17.50
C ASP A 204 -14.61 -12.83 -18.73
N LEU A 205 -15.75 -13.25 -19.30
CA LEU A 205 -16.37 -12.59 -20.45
C LEU A 205 -16.96 -11.22 -20.10
N GLU A 206 -17.60 -11.08 -18.95
CA GLU A 206 -18.13 -9.80 -18.48
C GLU A 206 -17.00 -8.83 -18.16
N THR A 207 -15.93 -9.31 -17.52
CA THR A 207 -14.71 -8.53 -17.25
C THR A 207 -14.07 -8.05 -18.56
N LEU A 208 -14.02 -8.91 -19.57
CA LEU A 208 -13.54 -8.54 -20.91
C LEU A 208 -14.46 -7.49 -21.55
N ALA A 209 -15.78 -7.66 -21.49
CA ALA A 209 -16.73 -6.69 -22.03
C ALA A 209 -16.62 -5.31 -21.36
N GLU A 210 -16.42 -5.27 -20.04
CA GLU A 210 -16.22 -4.04 -19.29
C GLU A 210 -14.89 -3.37 -19.63
N SER A 211 -13.81 -4.15 -19.77
CA SER A 211 -12.51 -3.62 -20.21
C SER A 211 -12.58 -3.03 -21.63
N LEU A 212 -13.29 -3.70 -22.56
CA LEU A 212 -13.55 -3.20 -23.92
C LEU A 212 -14.33 -1.88 -23.90
N LYS A 213 -15.36 -1.79 -23.06
CA LYS A 213 -16.15 -0.56 -22.87
C LYS A 213 -15.30 0.57 -22.29
N THR A 214 -14.42 0.25 -21.35
CA THR A 214 -13.48 1.19 -20.75
C THR A 214 -12.48 1.70 -21.78
N VAL A 215 -11.89 0.81 -22.59
CA VAL A 215 -10.99 1.19 -23.69
C VAL A 215 -11.71 2.04 -24.73
N SER A 216 -12.95 1.70 -25.09
CA SER A 216 -13.77 2.52 -25.99
C SER A 216 -13.95 3.94 -25.43
N SER A 217 -14.30 4.07 -24.15
CA SER A 217 -14.45 5.36 -23.47
C SER A 217 -13.15 6.17 -23.43
N MET A 218 -12.01 5.49 -23.20
CA MET A 218 -10.68 6.12 -23.25
C MET A 218 -10.37 6.63 -24.67
N LEU A 219 -10.68 5.85 -25.71
CA LEU A 219 -10.51 6.27 -27.10
C LEU A 219 -11.41 7.46 -27.45
N ASP A 220 -12.67 7.46 -27.02
CA ASP A 220 -13.59 8.58 -27.22
C ASP A 220 -13.06 9.87 -26.55
N ARG A 221 -12.49 9.75 -25.34
CA ARG A 221 -11.86 10.87 -24.64
C ARG A 221 -10.64 11.41 -25.38
N VAL A 222 -9.79 10.53 -25.91
CA VAL A 222 -8.62 10.91 -26.72
C VAL A 222 -9.06 11.57 -28.03
N LEU A 223 -10.07 11.02 -28.71
CA LEU A 223 -10.65 11.60 -29.93
C LEU A 223 -11.23 12.99 -29.67
N GLY A 224 -11.93 13.18 -28.54
CA GLY A 224 -12.43 14.48 -28.11
C GLY A 224 -11.31 15.50 -27.90
N TYR A 225 -10.23 15.10 -27.23
CA TYR A 225 -9.05 15.95 -27.04
C TYR A 225 -8.40 16.34 -28.39
N VAL A 226 -8.15 15.37 -29.27
CA VAL A 226 -7.51 15.61 -30.57
C VAL A 226 -8.37 16.53 -31.44
N ARG A 227 -9.69 16.35 -31.46
CA ARG A 227 -10.61 17.23 -32.19
C ARG A 227 -10.57 18.67 -31.65
N SER A 228 -10.50 18.84 -30.33
CA SER A 228 -10.44 20.16 -29.67
C SER A 228 -9.10 20.87 -29.92
N VAL A 229 -8.01 20.11 -30.08
CA VAL A 229 -6.71 20.66 -30.47
C VAL A 229 -6.71 21.05 -31.95
N LEU A 230 -7.35 20.24 -32.81
CA LEU A 230 -7.42 20.50 -34.25
C LEU A 230 -8.35 21.67 -34.61
N SER A 231 -9.43 21.87 -33.84
CA SER A 231 -10.29 23.06 -33.94
C SER A 231 -9.63 24.34 -33.41
N GLY A 232 -8.49 24.22 -32.73
CA GLY A 232 -7.74 25.34 -32.16
C GLY A 232 -8.26 25.85 -30.81
N GLU A 233 -9.20 25.13 -30.18
CA GLU A 233 -9.79 25.50 -28.89
C GLU A 233 -8.83 25.22 -27.72
N VAL A 234 -7.98 24.19 -27.83
CA VAL A 234 -6.97 23.82 -26.83
C VAL A 234 -5.58 23.80 -27.45
N LYS A 235 -4.59 24.40 -26.76
CA LYS A 235 -3.18 24.31 -27.18
C LYS A 235 -2.67 22.88 -26.94
N GLY A 236 -2.33 22.18 -28.03
CA GLY A 236 -1.82 20.82 -27.96
C GLY A 236 -0.48 20.70 -27.22
N ASP A 237 -0.34 19.65 -26.41
CA ASP A 237 0.92 19.27 -25.78
C ASP A 237 1.73 18.33 -26.70
N PRO A 238 2.96 18.70 -27.10
CA PRO A 238 3.83 17.83 -27.89
C PRO A 238 4.14 16.48 -27.25
N ALA A 239 4.17 16.38 -25.92
CA ALA A 239 4.43 15.12 -25.21
C ALA A 239 3.30 14.11 -25.43
N VAL A 240 2.05 14.57 -25.34
CA VAL A 240 0.85 13.75 -25.61
C VAL A 240 0.81 13.33 -27.08
N GLY A 241 1.13 14.24 -28.01
CA GLY A 241 1.21 13.90 -29.43
C GLY A 241 2.24 12.80 -29.75
N ARG A 242 3.42 12.87 -29.12
CA ARG A 242 4.45 11.83 -29.26
C ARG A 242 4.00 10.50 -28.66
N TYR A 243 3.36 10.53 -27.49
CA TYR A 243 2.83 9.31 -26.86
C TYR A 243 1.79 8.63 -27.74
N LEU A 244 0.85 9.41 -28.32
CA LEU A 244 -0.16 8.88 -29.24
C LEU A 244 0.47 8.25 -30.48
N MET A 245 1.49 8.90 -31.05
CA MET A 245 2.20 8.39 -32.21
C MET A 245 2.94 7.08 -31.91
N ASP A 246 3.50 6.93 -30.71
CA ASP A 246 4.15 5.70 -30.27
C ASP A 246 3.13 4.58 -30.04
N THR A 247 2.00 4.88 -29.38
CA THR A 247 0.95 3.89 -29.11
C THR A 247 0.26 3.35 -30.37
N PHE A 248 0.02 4.21 -31.37
CA PHE A 248 -0.62 3.81 -32.64
C PHE A 248 0.39 3.44 -33.73
N GLY A 249 1.68 3.74 -33.53
CA GLY A 249 2.75 3.40 -34.45
C GLY A 249 3.21 1.96 -34.36
N ALA A 250 2.79 1.22 -33.33
CA ALA A 250 3.00 -0.22 -33.21
C ALA A 250 2.24 -0.95 -34.34
N ASP A 251 2.99 -1.56 -35.25
CA ASP A 251 2.46 -2.25 -36.43
C ASP A 251 1.57 -3.45 -36.03
N THR A 252 0.30 -3.41 -36.41
CA THR A 252 -0.66 -4.51 -36.20
C THR A 252 -0.56 -5.61 -37.26
N GLY A 253 0.32 -5.44 -38.26
CA GLY A 253 0.45 -6.33 -39.41
C GLY A 253 0.94 -7.75 -39.11
N GLU A 254 1.50 -8.04 -37.92
CA GLU A 254 1.84 -9.41 -37.51
C GLU A 254 0.63 -10.21 -36.98
N LEU A 255 -0.38 -9.53 -36.41
CA LEU A 255 -1.56 -10.20 -35.86
C LEU A 255 -2.43 -10.84 -36.96
N GLU A 256 -2.44 -10.25 -38.15
CA GLU A 256 -3.21 -10.72 -39.31
C GLU A 256 -2.54 -11.87 -40.09
N LYS A 257 -1.24 -12.13 -39.87
CA LYS A 257 -0.44 -13.09 -40.67
C LYS A 257 -0.54 -14.55 -40.20
N GLY A 258 -1.71 -14.96 -39.73
CA GLY A 258 -2.05 -16.37 -39.48
C GLY A 258 -1.79 -16.90 -38.06
N GLY A 259 -1.01 -16.21 -37.23
CA GLY A 259 -0.75 -16.62 -35.84
C GLY A 259 -2.02 -16.72 -34.99
N PHE A 260 -2.99 -15.83 -35.21
CA PHE A 260 -4.28 -15.88 -34.52
C PHE A 260 -5.10 -17.13 -34.87
N ARG A 261 -5.16 -17.49 -36.16
CA ARG A 261 -5.94 -18.65 -36.62
C ARG A 261 -5.41 -19.96 -36.04
N ASP A 262 -4.09 -20.10 -36.00
CA ASP A 262 -3.43 -21.29 -35.47
C ASP A 262 -3.64 -21.38 -33.95
N SER A 263 -3.50 -20.26 -33.21
CA SER A 263 -3.79 -20.22 -31.76
C SER A 263 -5.27 -20.53 -31.43
N LEU A 264 -6.20 -20.11 -32.28
CA LEU A 264 -7.63 -20.38 -32.13
C LEU A 264 -7.94 -21.86 -32.39
N GLN A 265 -7.29 -22.46 -33.39
CA GLN A 265 -7.40 -23.89 -33.66
C GLN A 265 -6.87 -24.72 -32.48
N ASP A 266 -5.75 -24.35 -31.90
CA ASP A 266 -5.17 -25.04 -30.73
C ASP A 266 -6.09 -24.92 -29.51
N THR A 267 -6.64 -23.73 -29.25
CA THR A 267 -7.56 -23.51 -28.13
C THR A 267 -8.84 -24.35 -28.27
N LEU A 268 -9.42 -24.41 -29.47
CA LEU A 268 -10.60 -25.25 -29.77
C LEU A 268 -10.29 -26.75 -29.63
N MET A 269 -9.10 -27.18 -30.03
CA MET A 269 -8.69 -28.58 -29.87
C MET A 269 -8.56 -28.95 -28.38
N VAL A 270 -7.98 -28.07 -27.55
CA VAL A 270 -7.86 -28.28 -26.11
C VAL A 270 -9.23 -28.30 -25.43
N SER A 271 -10.14 -27.39 -25.78
CA SER A 271 -11.49 -27.38 -25.23
C SER A 271 -12.27 -28.65 -25.61
N TYR A 272 -12.16 -29.10 -26.85
CA TYR A 272 -12.76 -30.34 -27.32
C TYR A 272 -12.23 -31.56 -26.57
N LEU A 273 -10.91 -31.65 -26.38
CA LEU A 273 -10.30 -32.74 -25.63
C LEU A 273 -10.73 -32.73 -24.16
N ALA A 274 -10.86 -31.55 -23.54
CA ALA A 274 -11.37 -31.42 -22.18
C ALA A 274 -12.82 -31.88 -22.05
N GLU A 275 -13.70 -31.55 -23.01
CA GLU A 275 -15.07 -32.05 -23.06
C GLU A 275 -15.14 -33.56 -23.29
N LEU A 276 -14.26 -34.11 -24.12
CA LEU A 276 -14.17 -35.55 -24.33
C LEU A 276 -13.73 -36.28 -23.06
N VAL A 277 -12.75 -35.76 -22.33
CA VAL A 277 -12.31 -36.32 -21.04
C VAL A 277 -13.43 -36.22 -19.99
N ARG A 278 -14.15 -35.09 -19.94
CA ARG A 278 -15.29 -34.91 -19.03
C ARG A 278 -16.41 -35.91 -19.33
N SER A 279 -16.78 -36.09 -20.60
CA SER A 279 -17.82 -37.05 -20.99
C SER A 279 -17.40 -38.50 -20.72
N GLN A 280 -16.13 -38.86 -20.97
CA GLN A 280 -15.60 -40.18 -20.59
C GLN A 280 -15.60 -40.41 -19.08
N ALA A 281 -15.22 -39.40 -18.28
CA ALA A 281 -15.27 -39.49 -16.83
C ALA A 281 -16.73 -39.66 -16.34
N GLU A 282 -17.69 -38.97 -16.95
CA GLU A 282 -19.10 -39.13 -16.62
C GLU A 282 -19.60 -40.54 -16.97
N VAL A 283 -19.34 -41.03 -18.18
CA VAL A 283 -19.72 -42.39 -18.60
C VAL A 283 -19.08 -43.45 -17.71
N SER A 284 -17.80 -43.29 -17.37
CA SER A 284 -17.09 -44.20 -16.45
C SER A 284 -17.71 -44.20 -15.05
N SER A 285 -18.05 -43.03 -14.50
CA SER A 285 -18.72 -42.95 -13.20
C SER A 285 -20.12 -43.58 -13.21
N ARG A 286 -20.88 -43.41 -14.30
CA ARG A 286 -22.19 -44.06 -14.48
C ARG A 286 -22.06 -45.58 -14.61
N LEU A 287 -21.08 -46.09 -15.35
CA LEU A 287 -20.80 -47.51 -15.46
C LEU A 287 -20.42 -48.12 -14.11
N ALA A 288 -19.56 -47.45 -13.35
CA ALA A 288 -19.17 -47.89 -12.01
C ALA A 288 -20.38 -48.01 -11.06
N LEU A 289 -21.31 -47.05 -11.12
CA LEU A 289 -22.56 -47.08 -10.35
C LEU A 289 -23.48 -48.25 -10.75
N VAL A 290 -23.55 -48.59 -12.04
CA VAL A 290 -24.34 -49.74 -12.51
C VAL A 290 -23.70 -51.06 -12.10
N THR A 291 -22.38 -51.18 -12.10
CA THR A 291 -21.67 -52.40 -11.67
C THR A 291 -21.68 -52.62 -10.15
N ALA A 292 -21.97 -51.58 -9.36
CA ALA A 292 -22.06 -51.66 -7.91
C ALA A 292 -23.47 -51.96 -7.37
N SER A 293 -24.49 -51.97 -8.25
CA SER A 293 -25.86 -52.41 -7.97
C SER A 293 -26.07 -53.87 -8.34
#